data_AF-A0A970F1G5-F1
#
_entry.id   AF-A0A970F1G5-F1
#
_cell.length_a   1.000
_cell.length_b   1.000
_cell.length_c   1.000
_cell.angle_alpha   90.00
_cell.angle_beta   90.00
_cell.angle_gamma   90.00
#
_symmetry.space_group_name_H-M   'P 1'
#
loop_
_entity.id
_entity.type
_entity.pdbx_description
1 polymer ?
#
loop_
_entity_poly.entity_id
_entity_poly.type
_entity_poly.pdbx_seq_one_letter_code
_entity_poly.pdbx_strand_id
1 'polypeptide(L)'
;MLIHCTQALLDRLALEPRELESPHGYERMPQALMAWHAGLITLDRRKVVVFMNNATRYPVAIYRPKPRDYRCMKHLIREAIVAALRMEGISEPVIARYMADAGEIKFSAAQDDRLLEWLNHAVLNVSWLKRYLDGDHVIQRYVSLPAARVVQPMPDGKEDYPINQLLRHLGDLYSDTVDGIRQPVIDTKGYLLEIQLELKGFEVWRRVVVPSAFSFQHLHNVIQIVFDWHNAHLHMFKAPKKDLVPQRLIFMEEEPDILVWAQSLGVQVLQERLTPLEDVLPWHDHVVYQYDFGDNWTHRISIEKTVRLNTFAAIYVDGKGERPPEDVGGASGYTSFMRAMADQRHPQHKAMKAWAHGRLARRLSPEEINDRLLHDALDIVVYSADWI
;
A
#
# COMPACT_ATOMS: atom_id res chain seq x y z
N MET A 1 -12.21 -16.75 -18.53
CA MET A 1 -11.21 -16.69 -17.46
C MET A 1 -11.42 -17.96 -16.71
N LEU A 2 -10.39 -18.80 -16.61
CA LEU A 2 -10.53 -20.08 -15.94
C LEU A 2 -10.06 -19.96 -14.49
N ILE A 3 -10.91 -20.38 -13.55
CA ILE A 3 -10.59 -20.43 -12.13
C ILE A 3 -10.51 -21.89 -11.71
N HIS A 4 -9.30 -22.36 -11.44
CA HIS A 4 -9.02 -23.70 -10.94
C HIS A 4 -9.26 -23.71 -9.42
N CYS A 5 -10.34 -24.35 -9.00
CA CYS A 5 -10.78 -24.34 -7.61
C CYS A 5 -10.28 -25.58 -6.86
N THR A 6 -9.83 -25.39 -5.62
CA THR A 6 -9.68 -26.52 -4.69
C THR A 6 -11.05 -27.13 -4.38
N GLN A 7 -11.06 -28.40 -3.94
CA GLN A 7 -12.31 -29.09 -3.59
C GLN A 7 -13.11 -28.33 -2.53
N ALA A 8 -12.45 -27.79 -1.50
CA ALA A 8 -13.10 -27.01 -0.45
C ALA A 8 -13.83 -25.77 -0.98
N LEU A 9 -13.35 -25.14 -2.05
CA LEU A 9 -14.03 -24.04 -2.70
C LEU A 9 -15.18 -24.53 -3.57
N LEU A 10 -14.99 -25.59 -4.36
CA LEU A 10 -16.04 -26.19 -5.18
C LEU A 10 -17.26 -26.61 -4.35
N ASP A 11 -17.03 -27.27 -3.21
CA ASP A 11 -18.08 -27.67 -2.27
C ASP A 11 -18.90 -26.47 -1.77
N ARG A 12 -18.27 -25.30 -1.66
CA ARG A 12 -18.91 -24.05 -1.24
C ARG A 12 -19.66 -23.34 -2.36
N LEU A 13 -19.19 -23.46 -3.59
CA LEU A 13 -19.86 -22.95 -4.78
C LEU A 13 -21.07 -23.82 -5.17
N ALA A 14 -21.13 -25.06 -4.68
CA ALA A 14 -22.20 -26.02 -4.96
C ALA A 14 -22.41 -26.24 -6.48
N LEU A 15 -21.30 -26.38 -7.20
CA LEU A 15 -21.28 -26.65 -8.64
C LEU A 15 -21.29 -28.15 -8.92
N GLU A 16 -22.08 -28.57 -9.90
CA GLU A 16 -22.10 -29.95 -10.39
C GLU A 16 -20.90 -30.21 -11.32
N PRO A 17 -20.38 -31.45 -11.42
CA PRO A 17 -19.25 -31.77 -12.30
C PRO A 17 -19.45 -31.38 -13.77
N ARG A 18 -20.70 -31.40 -14.26
CA ARG A 18 -21.06 -30.99 -15.63
C ARG A 18 -20.95 -29.48 -15.89
N GLU A 19 -20.90 -28.67 -14.83
CA GLU A 19 -20.72 -27.21 -14.90
C GLU A 19 -19.23 -26.82 -14.88
N LEU A 20 -18.34 -27.80 -14.67
CA LEU A 20 -16.90 -27.60 -14.68
C LEU A 20 -16.34 -27.77 -16.10
N GLU A 21 -15.45 -26.86 -16.47
CA GLU A 21 -14.68 -26.94 -17.70
C GLU A 21 -13.45 -27.83 -17.54
N SER A 22 -12.85 -28.21 -18.66
CA SER A 22 -11.54 -28.86 -18.65
C SER A 22 -10.49 -27.94 -18.00
N PRO A 23 -9.61 -28.47 -17.14
CA PRO A 23 -8.50 -27.70 -16.57
C PRO A 23 -7.38 -27.44 -17.59
N HIS A 24 -7.43 -28.02 -18.78
CA HIS A 24 -6.37 -27.92 -19.78
C HIS A 24 -6.51 -26.75 -20.76
N GLY A 25 -5.41 -26.37 -21.40
CA GLY A 25 -5.37 -25.31 -22.41
C GLY A 25 -5.03 -23.92 -21.86
N TYR A 26 -4.62 -23.85 -20.59
CA TYR A 26 -4.29 -22.63 -19.86
C TYR A 26 -2.87 -22.67 -19.24
N GLU A 27 -2.04 -23.63 -19.65
CA GLU A 27 -0.71 -23.86 -19.09
C GLU A 27 0.36 -22.93 -19.68
N ARG A 28 0.07 -22.28 -20.83
CA ARG A 28 1.03 -21.42 -21.55
C ARG A 28 0.46 -20.03 -21.82
N MET A 29 1.34 -19.07 -22.05
CA MET A 29 0.95 -17.72 -22.45
C MET A 29 0.32 -17.72 -23.86
N PRO A 30 -0.68 -16.86 -24.13
CA PRO A 30 -1.25 -15.88 -23.20
C PRO A 30 -2.29 -16.45 -22.21
N GLN A 31 -2.82 -17.65 -22.45
CA GLN A 31 -3.94 -18.24 -21.67
C GLN A 31 -3.62 -18.37 -20.17
N ALA A 32 -2.37 -18.66 -19.82
CA ALA A 32 -1.91 -18.74 -18.43
C ALA A 32 -2.12 -17.45 -17.63
N LEU A 33 -2.10 -16.28 -18.29
CA LEU A 33 -2.41 -15.00 -17.64
C LEU A 33 -3.90 -14.86 -17.32
N MET A 34 -4.78 -15.53 -18.07
CA MET A 34 -6.23 -15.53 -17.87
C MET A 34 -6.71 -16.71 -17.00
N ALA A 35 -5.78 -17.43 -16.38
CA ALA A 35 -6.04 -18.54 -15.49
C ALA A 35 -5.55 -18.27 -14.07
N TRP A 36 -6.36 -18.66 -13.10
CA TRP A 36 -6.11 -18.43 -11.68
C TRP A 36 -6.38 -19.70 -10.90
N HIS A 37 -5.57 -19.96 -9.88
CA HIS A 37 -5.86 -20.98 -8.86
C HIS A 37 -6.52 -20.32 -7.66
N ALA A 38 -7.56 -20.95 -7.12
CA ALA A 38 -8.35 -20.41 -6.04
C ALA A 38 -8.59 -21.44 -4.92
N GLY A 39 -8.36 -21.01 -3.68
CA GLY A 39 -8.53 -21.85 -2.49
C GLY A 39 -9.38 -21.18 -1.42
N LEU A 40 -10.23 -21.97 -0.74
CA LEU A 40 -10.98 -21.54 0.43
C LEU A 40 -10.23 -21.94 1.71
N ILE A 41 -9.83 -20.95 2.50
CA ILE A 41 -9.12 -21.14 3.78
C ILE A 41 -9.93 -20.55 4.94
N THR A 42 -9.45 -20.82 6.17
CA THR A 42 -10.00 -20.21 7.38
C THR A 42 -8.89 -19.48 8.12
N LEU A 43 -9.01 -18.15 8.26
CA LEU A 43 -8.10 -17.31 9.04
C LEU A 43 -8.87 -16.70 10.19
N ASP A 44 -8.41 -16.90 11.43
CA ASP A 44 -9.04 -16.39 12.66
C ASP A 44 -10.57 -16.64 12.69
N ARG A 45 -10.97 -17.89 12.39
CA ARG A 45 -12.37 -18.36 12.28
C ARG A 45 -13.20 -17.70 11.17
N ARG A 46 -12.59 -16.93 10.27
CA ARG A 46 -13.23 -16.28 9.11
C ARG A 46 -12.80 -16.98 7.83
N LYS A 47 -13.75 -17.14 6.90
CA LYS A 47 -13.47 -17.71 5.58
C LYS A 47 -12.78 -16.68 4.70
N VAL A 48 -11.81 -17.12 3.92
CA VAL A 48 -11.11 -16.31 2.92
C VAL A 48 -10.96 -17.14 1.65
N VAL A 49 -11.29 -16.55 0.50
CA VAL A 49 -10.96 -17.14 -0.79
C VAL A 49 -9.74 -16.41 -1.31
N VAL A 50 -8.64 -17.14 -1.49
CA VAL A 50 -7.39 -16.61 -2.05
C VAL A 50 -7.28 -17.06 -3.49
N PHE A 51 -6.98 -16.14 -4.38
CA PHE A 51 -6.72 -16.35 -5.79
C PHE A 51 -5.25 -16.07 -6.06
N MET A 52 -4.65 -16.83 -6.95
CA MET A 52 -3.30 -16.61 -7.44
C MET A 52 -3.30 -16.75 -8.95
N ASN A 53 -2.78 -15.75 -9.66
CA ASN A 53 -2.61 -15.84 -11.11
C ASN A 53 -1.56 -16.90 -11.47
N ASN A 54 -1.86 -17.74 -12.47
CA ASN A 54 -0.99 -18.88 -12.81
C ASN A 54 0.34 -18.44 -13.44
N ALA A 55 0.32 -17.37 -14.25
CA ALA A 55 1.51 -16.88 -14.93
C ALA A 55 2.39 -16.02 -14.00
N THR A 56 1.77 -15.19 -13.16
CA THR A 56 2.49 -14.12 -12.43
C THR A 56 2.61 -14.38 -10.94
N ARG A 57 1.89 -15.37 -10.39
CA ARG A 57 1.72 -15.58 -8.94
C ARG A 57 1.03 -14.42 -8.21
N TYR A 58 0.49 -13.44 -8.93
CA TYR A 58 -0.15 -12.28 -8.32
C TYR A 58 -1.36 -12.70 -7.49
N PRO A 59 -1.40 -12.37 -6.18
CA PRO A 59 -2.46 -12.80 -5.30
C PRO A 59 -3.62 -11.80 -5.25
N VAL A 60 -4.84 -12.30 -5.07
CA VAL A 60 -6.06 -11.52 -4.80
C VAL A 60 -6.85 -12.25 -3.71
N ALA A 61 -7.61 -11.52 -2.88
CA ALA A 61 -8.41 -12.15 -1.83
C ALA A 61 -9.86 -11.63 -1.77
N ILE A 62 -10.77 -12.52 -1.39
CA ILE A 62 -12.13 -12.23 -0.95
C ILE A 62 -12.25 -12.66 0.50
N TYR A 63 -12.62 -11.75 1.39
CA TYR A 63 -12.63 -11.96 2.84
C TYR A 63 -14.06 -12.00 3.39
N ARG A 64 -14.31 -12.90 4.34
CA ARG A 64 -15.60 -13.09 5.02
C ARG A 64 -16.81 -13.22 4.07
N PRO A 65 -16.73 -13.97 2.93
CA PRO A 65 -17.88 -14.15 2.08
C PRO A 65 -19.02 -14.84 2.84
N LYS A 66 -20.20 -14.24 2.80
CA LYS A 66 -21.46 -14.75 3.34
C LYS A 66 -22.06 -15.78 2.37
N PRO A 67 -23.01 -16.62 2.80
CA PRO A 67 -23.65 -17.60 1.91
C PRO A 67 -24.20 -17.03 0.60
N ARG A 68 -24.74 -15.80 0.64
CA ARG A 68 -25.24 -15.12 -0.57
C ARG A 68 -24.14 -14.77 -1.58
N ASP A 69 -22.93 -14.53 -1.11
CA ASP A 69 -21.80 -14.04 -1.90
C ASP A 69 -21.27 -15.18 -2.80
N TYR A 70 -21.34 -16.44 -2.34
CA TYR A 70 -20.99 -17.61 -3.17
C TYR A 70 -21.89 -17.75 -4.41
N ARG A 71 -23.16 -17.31 -4.33
CA ARG A 71 -24.09 -17.36 -5.47
C ARG A 71 -23.74 -16.35 -6.57
N CYS A 72 -23.01 -15.30 -6.24
CA CYS A 72 -22.51 -14.31 -7.19
C CYS A 72 -20.98 -14.31 -7.29
N MET A 73 -20.33 -15.44 -6.96
CA MET A 73 -18.87 -15.51 -6.87
C MET A 73 -18.16 -15.08 -8.16
N LYS A 74 -18.70 -15.40 -9.34
CA LYS A 74 -18.13 -14.94 -10.62
C LYS A 74 -18.00 -13.42 -10.67
N HIS A 75 -19.02 -12.70 -10.23
CA HIS A 75 -19.00 -11.23 -10.20
C HIS A 75 -17.96 -10.74 -9.19
N LEU A 76 -17.95 -11.29 -7.97
CA LEU A 76 -16.98 -10.90 -6.93
C LEU A 76 -15.54 -11.15 -7.34
N ILE A 77 -15.23 -12.26 -8.01
CA ILE A 77 -13.90 -12.55 -8.55
C ILE A 77 -13.49 -11.48 -9.56
N ARG A 78 -14.40 -11.19 -10.51
CA ARG A 78 -14.16 -10.18 -11.55
C ARG A 78 -13.84 -8.82 -10.91
N GLU A 79 -14.65 -8.40 -9.95
CA GLU A 79 -14.47 -7.13 -9.26
C GLU A 79 -13.22 -7.11 -8.38
N ALA A 80 -12.89 -8.20 -7.70
CA ALA A 80 -11.70 -8.29 -6.86
C ALA A 80 -10.41 -8.20 -7.67
N ILE A 81 -10.34 -8.88 -8.82
CA ILE A 81 -9.20 -8.78 -9.74
C ILE A 81 -9.09 -7.34 -10.25
N VAL A 82 -10.17 -6.75 -10.77
CA VAL A 82 -10.17 -5.37 -11.27
C VAL A 82 -9.76 -4.37 -10.19
N ALA A 83 -10.29 -4.51 -8.96
CA ALA A 83 -9.92 -3.65 -7.85
C ALA A 83 -8.44 -3.77 -7.50
N ALA A 84 -7.89 -4.98 -7.46
CA ALA A 84 -6.47 -5.20 -7.20
C ALA A 84 -5.58 -4.60 -8.31
N LEU A 85 -5.95 -4.72 -9.59
CA LEU A 85 -5.20 -4.14 -10.70
C LEU A 85 -5.22 -2.60 -10.66
N ARG A 86 -6.38 -2.00 -10.33
CA ARG A 86 -6.51 -0.54 -10.14
C ARG A 86 -5.64 -0.03 -8.99
N MET A 87 -5.56 -0.78 -7.89
CA MET A 87 -4.71 -0.42 -6.76
C MET A 87 -3.23 -0.40 -7.10
N GLU A 88 -2.78 -1.18 -8.09
CA GLU A 88 -1.41 -1.14 -8.63
C GLU A 88 -1.19 0.01 -9.64
N GLY A 89 -2.21 0.84 -9.87
CA GLY A 89 -2.14 1.96 -10.83
C GLY A 89 -2.22 1.55 -12.30
N ILE A 90 -2.59 0.30 -12.59
CA ILE A 90 -2.73 -0.21 -13.96
C ILE A 90 -3.86 0.56 -14.66
N SER A 91 -3.60 1.00 -15.89
CA SER A 91 -4.52 1.85 -16.64
C SER A 91 -5.84 1.16 -16.99
N GLU A 92 -6.95 1.90 -16.97
CA GLU A 92 -8.27 1.36 -17.34
C GLU A 92 -8.31 0.72 -18.74
N PRO A 93 -7.66 1.26 -19.79
CA PRO A 93 -7.61 0.60 -21.10
C PRO A 93 -6.92 -0.76 -21.08
N VAL A 94 -5.86 -0.93 -20.28
CA VAL A 94 -5.18 -2.22 -20.13
C VAL A 94 -6.07 -3.20 -19.36
N ILE A 95 -6.69 -2.76 -18.25
CA ILE A 95 -7.62 -3.60 -17.48
C ILE A 95 -8.80 -4.02 -18.37
N ALA A 96 -9.39 -3.09 -19.12
CA ALA A 96 -10.54 -3.38 -19.99
C ALA A 96 -10.21 -4.44 -21.04
N ARG A 97 -9.04 -4.34 -21.70
CA ARG A 97 -8.57 -5.33 -22.69
C ARG A 97 -8.30 -6.68 -22.05
N TYR A 98 -7.55 -6.71 -20.95
CA TYR A 98 -7.31 -7.94 -20.21
C TYR A 98 -8.62 -8.64 -19.80
N MET A 99 -9.60 -7.88 -19.29
CA MET A 99 -10.88 -8.43 -18.85
C MET A 99 -11.82 -8.81 -20.02
N ALA A 100 -11.62 -8.23 -21.20
CA ALA A 100 -12.32 -8.61 -22.43
C ALA A 100 -11.77 -9.92 -22.98
N ASP A 101 -10.45 -10.03 -23.14
CA ASP A 101 -9.79 -11.23 -23.64
C ASP A 101 -9.95 -12.39 -22.66
N ALA A 102 -9.90 -12.12 -21.35
CA ALA A 102 -10.19 -13.11 -20.35
C ALA A 102 -11.64 -13.63 -20.48
N GLY A 103 -12.62 -12.84 -20.92
CA GLY A 103 -14.00 -13.28 -21.11
C GLY A 103 -14.72 -13.68 -19.81
N GLU A 104 -15.76 -14.52 -19.94
CA GLU A 104 -16.57 -14.98 -18.80
C GLU A 104 -15.79 -15.89 -17.85
N ILE A 105 -16.14 -15.82 -16.56
CA ILE A 105 -15.55 -16.72 -15.55
C ILE A 105 -16.16 -18.10 -15.65
N LYS A 106 -15.28 -19.08 -15.73
CA LYS A 106 -15.56 -20.51 -15.74
C LYS A 106 -14.74 -21.19 -14.65
N PHE A 107 -15.23 -22.31 -14.14
CA PHE A 107 -14.59 -23.05 -13.06
C PHE A 107 -14.08 -24.40 -13.56
N SER A 108 -12.94 -24.84 -13.03
CA SER A 108 -12.49 -26.23 -13.14
C SER A 108 -12.07 -26.73 -11.76
N ALA A 109 -11.92 -28.05 -11.62
CA ALA A 109 -11.14 -28.59 -10.52
C ALA A 109 -9.65 -28.25 -10.69
N ALA A 110 -8.96 -27.99 -9.60
CA ALA A 110 -7.49 -27.94 -9.58
C ALA A 110 -6.92 -29.35 -9.70
N GLN A 111 -5.98 -29.55 -10.62
CA GLN A 111 -5.33 -30.85 -10.88
C GLN A 111 -3.80 -30.78 -10.97
N ASP A 112 -3.22 -29.58 -10.86
CA ASP A 112 -1.78 -29.37 -10.94
C ASP A 112 -1.20 -29.21 -9.52
N ASP A 113 -0.50 -30.25 -9.06
CA ASP A 113 0.12 -30.30 -7.74
C ASP A 113 1.11 -29.15 -7.52
N ARG A 114 1.83 -28.72 -8.56
CA ARG A 114 2.79 -27.61 -8.46
C ARG A 114 2.05 -26.29 -8.30
N LEU A 115 0.97 -26.05 -9.04
CA LEU A 115 0.17 -24.83 -8.88
C LEU A 115 -0.57 -24.77 -7.54
N LEU A 116 -0.95 -25.93 -6.98
CA LEU A 116 -1.48 -26.05 -5.62
C LEU A 116 -0.43 -25.69 -4.55
N GLU A 117 0.82 -26.13 -4.72
CA GLU A 117 1.93 -25.71 -3.86
C GLU A 117 2.07 -24.17 -3.85
N TRP A 118 2.10 -23.54 -5.02
CA TRP A 118 2.19 -22.08 -5.12
C TRP A 118 0.96 -21.35 -4.57
N LEU A 119 -0.23 -21.92 -4.72
CA LEU A 119 -1.42 -21.39 -4.07
C LEU A 119 -1.27 -21.41 -2.54
N ASN A 120 -0.65 -22.44 -1.97
CA ASN A 120 -0.36 -22.49 -0.53
C ASN A 120 0.63 -21.39 -0.11
N HIS A 121 1.63 -21.07 -0.92
CA HIS A 121 2.50 -19.91 -0.68
C HIS A 121 1.73 -18.59 -0.70
N ALA A 122 0.85 -18.38 -1.68
CA ALA A 122 -0.01 -17.20 -1.74
C ALA A 122 -0.93 -17.11 -0.50
N VAL A 123 -1.50 -18.24 -0.08
CA VAL A 123 -2.29 -18.37 1.16
C VAL A 123 -1.47 -17.97 2.39
N LEU A 124 -0.25 -18.47 2.53
CA LEU A 124 0.63 -18.12 3.64
C LEU A 124 0.92 -16.62 3.65
N ASN A 125 1.27 -16.02 2.51
CA ASN A 125 1.54 -14.59 2.40
C ASN A 125 0.32 -13.75 2.80
N VAL A 126 -0.88 -14.09 2.31
CA VAL A 126 -2.13 -13.41 2.73
C VAL A 126 -2.39 -13.58 4.23
N SER A 127 -2.03 -14.73 4.81
CA SER A 127 -2.19 -15.00 6.24
C SER A 127 -1.28 -14.12 7.11
N TRP A 128 -0.01 -13.96 6.70
CA TRP A 128 0.94 -13.04 7.33
C TRP A 128 0.50 -11.58 7.17
N LEU A 129 -0.15 -11.25 6.06
CA LEU A 129 -0.65 -9.92 5.74
C LEU A 129 -2.09 -9.67 6.19
N LYS A 130 -2.59 -10.45 7.16
CA LYS A 130 -3.99 -10.34 7.62
C LYS A 130 -4.38 -8.95 8.13
N ARG A 131 -3.42 -8.12 8.55
CA ARG A 131 -3.67 -6.71 8.93
C ARG A 131 -4.18 -5.85 7.75
N TYR A 132 -3.91 -6.25 6.51
CA TYR A 132 -4.44 -5.62 5.30
C TYR A 132 -5.78 -6.21 4.85
N LEU A 133 -6.37 -7.14 5.63
CA LEU A 133 -7.73 -7.61 5.40
C LEU A 133 -8.72 -6.66 6.08
N ASP A 134 -9.48 -5.96 5.26
CA ASP A 134 -10.57 -5.09 5.64
C ASP A 134 -11.79 -5.93 6.08
N GLY A 135 -12.15 -5.80 7.36
CA GLY A 135 -13.25 -6.54 7.97
C GLY A 135 -14.65 -6.12 7.52
N ASP A 136 -14.77 -4.93 6.93
CA ASP A 136 -16.04 -4.30 6.53
C ASP A 136 -16.36 -4.52 5.06
N HIS A 137 -15.36 -4.88 4.26
CA HIS A 137 -15.50 -5.14 2.83
C HIS A 137 -15.28 -6.62 2.50
N VAL A 138 -16.02 -7.14 1.52
CA VAL A 138 -15.83 -8.52 1.03
C VAL A 138 -14.66 -8.59 0.06
N ILE A 139 -14.58 -7.62 -0.86
CA ILE A 139 -13.48 -7.48 -1.82
C ILE A 139 -12.31 -6.76 -1.15
N GLN A 140 -11.15 -7.42 -1.13
CA GLN A 140 -9.95 -6.91 -0.47
C GLN A 140 -9.09 -6.13 -1.47
N ARG A 141 -9.00 -4.82 -1.28
CA ARG A 141 -8.24 -3.94 -2.19
C ARG A 141 -6.75 -3.86 -1.83
N TYR A 142 -6.43 -3.96 -0.55
CA TYR A 142 -5.09 -3.62 -0.04
C TYR A 142 -4.15 -4.80 0.08
N VAL A 143 -4.63 -5.99 0.44
CA VAL A 143 -3.75 -7.13 0.74
C VAL A 143 -2.89 -7.57 -0.45
N SER A 144 -3.36 -7.35 -1.68
CA SER A 144 -2.63 -7.71 -2.90
C SER A 144 -1.35 -6.89 -3.08
N LEU A 145 -1.36 -5.60 -2.73
CA LEU A 145 -0.22 -4.69 -2.88
C LEU A 145 1.05 -5.20 -2.16
N PRO A 146 1.05 -5.44 -0.84
CA PRO A 146 2.20 -6.00 -0.15
C PRO A 146 2.45 -7.46 -0.54
N ALA A 147 1.41 -8.26 -0.77
CA ALA A 147 1.58 -9.69 -1.10
C ALA A 147 2.25 -9.91 -2.46
N ALA A 148 2.04 -9.02 -3.43
CA ALA A 148 2.67 -9.04 -4.73
C ALA A 148 4.12 -8.52 -4.73
N ARG A 149 4.58 -7.97 -3.59
CA ARG A 149 5.94 -7.48 -3.34
C ARG A 149 6.72 -8.43 -2.41
N VAL A 150 6.28 -9.68 -2.28
CA VAL A 150 7.07 -10.76 -1.67
C VAL A 150 7.72 -11.57 -2.79
N VAL A 151 9.07 -11.63 -2.79
CA VAL A 151 9.86 -12.39 -3.76
C VAL A 151 9.47 -13.86 -3.73
N GLN A 152 9.20 -14.43 -4.91
CA GLN A 152 8.82 -15.82 -5.07
C GLN A 152 9.44 -16.45 -6.33
N PRO A 153 9.63 -17.77 -6.36
CA PRO A 153 10.03 -18.46 -7.59
C PRO A 153 8.94 -18.40 -8.67
N MET A 154 9.36 -18.10 -9.89
CA MET A 154 8.50 -17.93 -11.05
C MET A 154 8.49 -19.19 -11.94
N PRO A 155 7.51 -19.31 -12.87
CA PRO A 155 7.46 -20.46 -13.78
C PRO A 155 8.71 -20.66 -14.64
N ASP A 156 9.45 -19.59 -14.93
CA ASP A 156 10.73 -19.61 -15.67
C ASP A 156 11.94 -20.03 -14.82
N GLY A 157 11.72 -20.32 -13.53
CA GLY A 157 12.74 -20.76 -12.58
C GLY A 157 13.51 -19.63 -11.90
N LYS A 158 13.22 -18.36 -12.21
CA LYS A 158 13.86 -17.20 -11.56
C LYS A 158 13.05 -16.73 -10.36
N GLU A 159 13.69 -16.09 -9.40
CA GLU A 159 12.99 -15.33 -8.36
C GLU A 159 12.63 -13.95 -8.89
N ASP A 160 11.39 -13.53 -8.65
CA ASP A 160 10.94 -12.17 -8.94
C ASP A 160 9.75 -11.81 -8.04
N TYR A 161 9.30 -10.57 -8.12
CA TYR A 161 8.07 -10.10 -7.53
C TYR A 161 6.87 -10.39 -8.44
N PRO A 162 5.77 -10.94 -7.92
CA PRO A 162 4.55 -11.13 -8.71
C PRO A 162 4.05 -9.90 -9.46
N ILE A 163 4.19 -8.70 -8.87
CA ILE A 163 3.80 -7.44 -9.53
C ILE A 163 4.66 -7.16 -10.78
N ASN A 164 5.97 -7.43 -10.73
CA ASN A 164 6.86 -7.21 -11.87
C ASN A 164 6.46 -8.10 -13.05
N GLN A 165 6.18 -9.38 -12.80
CA GLN A 165 5.71 -10.32 -13.83
C GLN A 165 4.36 -9.89 -14.41
N LEU A 166 3.44 -9.45 -13.56
CA LEU A 166 2.14 -8.97 -13.98
C LEU A 166 2.26 -7.75 -14.89
N LEU A 167 3.03 -6.73 -14.49
CA LEU A 167 3.23 -5.53 -15.31
C LEU A 167 3.92 -5.86 -16.63
N ARG A 168 4.93 -6.74 -16.63
CA ARG A 168 5.60 -7.19 -17.87
C ARG A 168 4.63 -7.86 -18.83
N HIS A 169 3.88 -8.86 -18.38
CA HIS A 169 2.93 -9.58 -19.24
C HIS A 169 1.75 -8.73 -19.71
N LEU A 170 1.20 -7.89 -18.83
CA LEU A 170 0.14 -6.96 -19.22
C LEU A 170 0.64 -5.97 -20.26
N GLY A 171 1.85 -5.47 -20.07
CA GLY A 171 2.46 -4.64 -21.09
C GLY A 171 2.58 -5.40 -22.40
N ASP A 172 3.09 -6.62 -22.39
CA ASP A 172 3.50 -7.32 -23.62
C ASP A 172 2.29 -7.64 -24.49
N LEU A 173 1.13 -7.84 -23.86
CA LEU A 173 -0.12 -8.15 -24.52
C LEU A 173 -0.99 -6.92 -24.80
N TYR A 174 -0.93 -5.89 -23.95
CA TYR A 174 -1.95 -4.83 -23.94
C TYR A 174 -1.39 -3.40 -23.94
N SER A 175 -0.08 -3.16 -23.97
CA SER A 175 0.42 -1.79 -24.18
C SER A 175 0.27 -1.40 -25.65
N ASP A 176 -0.36 -0.26 -25.90
CA ASP A 176 -0.36 0.35 -27.23
C ASP A 176 1.03 0.83 -27.62
N THR A 177 1.26 1.01 -28.91
CA THR A 177 2.43 1.72 -29.42
C THR A 177 1.94 2.96 -30.17
N VAL A 178 2.35 4.15 -29.70
CA VAL A 178 2.03 5.44 -30.33
C VAL A 178 3.35 6.03 -30.81
N ASP A 179 3.43 6.36 -32.10
CA ASP A 179 4.66 6.89 -32.74
C ASP A 179 5.91 6.03 -32.49
N GLY A 180 5.72 4.70 -32.44
CA GLY A 180 6.80 3.76 -32.15
C GLY A 180 7.18 3.64 -30.66
N ILE A 181 6.51 4.37 -29.76
CA ILE A 181 6.73 4.34 -28.32
C ILE A 181 5.62 3.54 -27.64
N ARG A 182 6.04 2.46 -26.97
CA ARG A 182 5.16 1.61 -26.16
C ARG A 182 4.62 2.40 -24.97
N GLN A 183 3.31 2.46 -24.85
CA GLN A 183 2.62 3.17 -23.79
C GLN A 183 2.79 2.43 -22.45
N PRO A 184 2.93 3.17 -21.34
CA PRO A 184 3.09 2.56 -20.02
C PRO A 184 1.82 1.80 -19.62
N VAL A 185 2.02 0.68 -18.92
CA VAL A 185 0.92 -0.12 -18.35
C VAL A 185 0.24 0.63 -17.22
N ILE A 186 1.05 1.31 -16.41
CA ILE A 186 0.61 2.16 -15.32
C ILE A 186 0.24 3.52 -15.89
N ASP A 187 -0.96 3.98 -15.54
CA ASP A 187 -1.37 5.36 -15.73
C ASP A 187 -2.32 5.69 -14.58
N THR A 188 -1.75 6.27 -13.53
CA THR A 188 -2.46 6.54 -12.29
C THR A 188 -2.49 8.02 -11.96
N LYS A 189 -3.50 8.43 -11.22
CA LYS A 189 -3.60 9.80 -10.69
C LYS A 189 -2.56 9.93 -9.58
N GLY A 190 -1.89 11.07 -9.51
CA GLY A 190 -0.94 11.39 -8.45
C GLY A 190 -1.18 12.78 -7.90
N TYR A 191 -0.63 13.05 -6.73
CA TYR A 191 -0.65 14.35 -6.09
C TYR A 191 0.79 14.85 -5.91
N LEU A 192 1.06 16.05 -6.42
CA LEU A 192 2.20 16.85 -5.96
C LEU A 192 1.80 17.44 -4.60
N LEU A 193 2.48 16.99 -3.56
CA LEU A 193 2.27 17.39 -2.18
C LEU A 193 3.40 18.29 -1.73
N GLU A 194 3.05 19.38 -1.04
CA GLU A 194 3.97 20.08 -0.15
C GLU A 194 3.76 19.58 1.28
N ILE A 195 4.84 19.15 1.93
CA ILE A 195 4.88 18.68 3.32
C ILE A 195 5.75 19.66 4.09
N GLN A 196 5.13 20.52 4.89
CA GLN A 196 5.78 21.55 5.69
C GLN A 196 5.86 21.09 7.15
N LEU A 197 7.06 20.99 7.73
CA LEU A 197 7.21 20.83 9.18
C LEU A 197 6.91 22.17 9.84
N GLU A 198 5.93 22.19 10.75
CA GLU A 198 5.52 23.40 11.47
C GLU A 198 6.53 23.70 12.60
N LEU A 199 7.55 24.49 12.27
CA LEU A 199 8.62 24.86 13.19
C LEU A 199 8.88 26.36 13.17
N LYS A 200 8.52 27.06 14.25
CA LYS A 200 8.57 28.52 14.32
C LYS A 200 9.99 29.07 14.06
N GLY A 201 10.11 29.94 13.06
CA GLY A 201 11.37 30.60 12.71
C GLY A 201 12.27 29.78 11.78
N PHE A 202 11.82 28.61 11.35
CA PHE A 202 12.54 27.74 10.43
C PHE A 202 11.64 27.37 9.25
N GLU A 203 12.24 27.27 8.07
CA GLU A 203 11.54 26.85 6.86
C GLU A 203 12.03 25.45 6.47
N VAL A 204 11.29 24.44 6.93
CA VAL A 204 11.60 23.02 6.69
C VAL A 204 10.44 22.36 5.94
N TRP A 205 10.63 22.05 4.66
CA TRP A 205 9.58 21.42 3.85
C TRP A 205 10.14 20.48 2.78
N ARG A 206 9.27 19.60 2.26
CA ARG A 206 9.56 18.66 1.17
C ARG A 206 8.42 18.67 0.17
N ARG A 207 8.74 18.62 -1.12
CA ARG A 207 7.81 18.38 -2.22
C ARG A 207 7.99 16.97 -2.73
N VAL A 208 6.88 16.24 -2.80
CA VAL A 208 6.84 14.87 -3.31
C VAL A 208 5.67 14.67 -4.24
N VAL A 209 5.83 13.82 -5.24
CA VAL A 209 4.73 13.31 -6.05
C VAL A 209 4.41 11.91 -5.57
N VAL A 210 3.16 11.63 -5.24
CA VAL A 210 2.70 10.31 -4.76
C VAL A 210 1.50 9.82 -5.57
N PRO A 211 1.38 8.50 -5.84
CA PRO A 211 0.16 7.93 -6.40
C PRO A 211 -1.04 8.17 -5.49
N SER A 212 -2.20 8.49 -6.07
CA SER A 212 -3.41 8.83 -5.30
C SER A 212 -4.00 7.64 -4.56
N ALA A 213 -3.73 6.44 -5.04
CA ALA A 213 -4.12 5.17 -4.42
C ALA A 213 -3.14 4.70 -3.34
N PHE A 214 -2.06 5.45 -3.06
CA PHE A 214 -1.28 5.20 -1.85
C PHE A 214 -2.19 5.26 -0.63
N SER A 215 -1.89 4.44 0.38
CA SER A 215 -2.54 4.53 1.68
C SER A 215 -1.89 5.61 2.53
N PHE A 216 -2.54 6.01 3.63
CA PHE A 216 -1.90 6.90 4.61
C PHE A 216 -0.67 6.25 5.26
N GLN A 217 -0.61 4.92 5.33
CA GLN A 217 0.62 4.21 5.74
C GLN A 217 1.77 4.46 4.77
N HIS A 218 1.52 4.39 3.46
CA HIS A 218 2.55 4.67 2.47
C HIS A 218 2.98 6.14 2.55
N LEU A 219 2.04 7.08 2.77
CA LEU A 219 2.40 8.49 2.97
C LEU A 219 3.24 8.70 4.23
N HIS A 220 2.97 7.98 5.32
CA HIS A 220 3.83 7.97 6.50
C HIS A 220 5.26 7.53 6.13
N ASN A 221 5.42 6.40 5.43
CA ASN A 221 6.74 5.93 4.99
C ASN A 221 7.46 6.98 4.12
N VAL A 222 6.73 7.61 3.19
CA VAL A 222 7.26 8.70 2.35
C VAL A 222 7.79 9.85 3.23
N ILE A 223 7.01 10.31 4.21
CA ILE A 223 7.41 11.40 5.13
C ILE A 223 8.67 10.99 5.91
N GLN A 224 8.71 9.78 6.45
CA GLN A 224 9.86 9.25 7.18
C GLN A 224 11.13 9.27 6.31
N ILE A 225 11.02 8.86 5.05
CA ILE A 225 12.15 8.85 4.10
C ILE A 225 12.62 10.26 3.74
N VAL A 226 11.71 11.16 3.33
CA VAL A 226 12.11 12.49 2.81
C VAL A 226 12.57 13.46 3.89
N PHE A 227 12.15 13.27 5.13
CA PHE A 227 12.71 13.98 6.28
C PHE A 227 13.86 13.21 6.95
N ASP A 228 14.12 11.97 6.54
CA ASP A 228 15.08 11.05 7.14
C ASP A 228 14.88 10.84 8.64
N TRP A 229 13.61 10.73 9.07
CA TRP A 229 13.24 10.29 10.41
C TRP A 229 13.55 8.80 10.59
N HIS A 230 13.63 8.33 11.84
CA HIS A 230 14.01 6.95 12.16
C HIS A 230 12.83 5.99 12.24
N ASN A 231 11.60 6.49 12.10
CA ASN A 231 10.37 5.73 12.27
C ASN A 231 10.29 4.99 13.61
N ALA A 232 10.72 5.65 14.69
CA ALA A 232 10.86 5.07 16.02
C ALA A 232 9.67 5.37 16.95
N HIS A 233 8.74 6.23 16.53
CA HIS A 233 7.65 6.70 17.38
C HIS A 233 6.28 6.57 16.69
N LEU A 234 5.23 6.59 17.51
CA LEU A 234 3.86 6.61 17.06
C LEU A 234 3.54 7.88 16.25
N HIS A 235 2.58 7.75 15.34
CA HIS A 235 2.06 8.86 14.56
C HIS A 235 0.56 8.76 14.31
N MET A 236 0.00 9.85 13.81
CA MET A 236 -1.37 9.89 13.30
C MET A 236 -1.52 10.97 12.21
N PHE A 237 -2.59 10.86 11.42
CA PHE A 237 -3.05 11.96 10.58
C PHE A 237 -4.38 12.52 11.07
N LYS A 238 -4.54 13.83 10.91
CA LYS A 238 -5.79 14.56 11.20
C LYS A 238 -6.22 15.28 9.93
N ALA A 239 -7.42 14.98 9.44
CA ALA A 239 -8.02 15.70 8.31
C ALA A 239 -9.12 16.62 8.85
N PRO A 240 -8.83 17.92 9.08
CA PRO A 240 -9.81 18.87 9.57
C PRO A 240 -10.75 19.28 8.45
N LYS A 241 -12.05 19.04 8.61
CA LYS A 241 -13.05 19.54 7.65
C LYS A 241 -13.51 20.94 8.07
N LYS A 242 -13.50 21.89 7.14
CA LYS A 242 -14.06 23.22 7.36
C LYS A 242 -15.55 23.08 7.69
N ASP A 243 -15.97 23.62 8.83
CA ASP A 243 -17.36 23.75 9.27
C ASP A 243 -18.13 22.46 9.60
N LEU A 244 -17.48 21.29 9.71
CA LEU A 244 -18.13 20.04 10.10
C LEU A 244 -17.28 19.21 11.07
N VAL A 245 -17.86 18.94 12.24
CA VAL A 245 -17.60 17.71 12.98
C VAL A 245 -18.34 16.60 12.22
N PRO A 246 -17.65 15.53 11.78
CA PRO A 246 -16.40 15.06 12.36
C PRO A 246 -15.13 15.46 11.63
N GLN A 247 -14.10 15.75 12.42
CA GLN A 247 -12.72 15.55 12.01
C GLN A 247 -12.51 14.06 11.72
N ARG A 248 -11.67 13.74 10.73
CA ARG A 248 -11.20 12.37 10.53
C ARG A 248 -9.84 12.23 11.20
N LEU A 249 -9.70 11.21 12.04
CA LEU A 249 -8.42 10.77 12.56
C LEU A 249 -8.04 9.47 11.87
N ILE A 250 -6.80 9.38 11.42
CA ILE A 250 -6.29 8.23 10.70
C ILE A 250 -5.09 7.70 11.50
N PHE A 251 -5.23 6.48 12.02
CA PHE A 251 -4.27 5.87 12.95
C PHE A 251 -3.61 4.63 12.34
N MET A 252 -2.44 4.29 12.88
CA MET A 252 -1.72 3.06 12.54
C MET A 252 -2.50 1.78 12.89
N GLU A 253 -3.15 1.76 14.06
CA GLU A 253 -3.90 0.63 14.58
C GLU A 253 -5.21 1.05 15.25
N GLU A 254 -6.14 0.10 15.33
CA GLU A 254 -7.39 0.26 16.06
C GLU A 254 -7.16 -0.01 17.53
N GLU A 255 -7.02 1.05 18.31
CA GLU A 255 -7.02 0.95 19.76
C GLU A 255 -8.45 1.12 20.30
N PRO A 256 -8.99 0.13 21.05
CA PRO A 256 -10.35 0.17 21.56
C PRO A 256 -10.69 1.45 22.33
N ASP A 257 -9.76 1.93 23.15
CA ASP A 257 -9.97 3.13 23.96
C ASP A 257 -10.01 4.40 23.09
N ILE A 258 -9.18 4.47 22.04
CA ILE A 258 -9.21 5.57 21.06
C ILE A 258 -10.53 5.56 20.28
N LEU A 259 -11.01 4.38 19.88
CA LEU A 259 -12.28 4.23 19.18
C LEU A 259 -13.47 4.71 20.04
N VAL A 260 -13.52 4.30 21.31
CA VAL A 260 -14.56 4.73 22.26
C VAL A 260 -14.52 6.25 22.46
N TRP A 261 -13.33 6.81 22.69
CA TRP A 261 -13.15 8.26 22.84
C TRP A 261 -13.58 9.01 21.58
N ALA A 262 -13.13 8.59 20.40
CA ALA A 262 -13.46 9.25 19.15
C ALA A 262 -14.96 9.20 18.85
N GLN A 263 -15.62 8.05 19.07
CA GLN A 263 -17.07 7.91 18.94
C GLN A 263 -17.82 8.87 19.85
N SER A 264 -17.35 9.08 21.09
CA SER A 264 -17.96 10.03 22.04
C SER A 264 -17.90 11.49 21.57
N LEU A 265 -16.92 11.83 20.73
CA LEU A 265 -16.74 13.16 20.13
C LEU A 265 -17.30 13.25 18.71
N GLY A 266 -17.95 12.18 18.23
CA GLY A 266 -18.45 12.07 16.87
C GLY A 266 -17.36 11.93 15.81
N VAL A 267 -16.08 11.82 16.19
CA VAL A 267 -14.89 11.74 15.33
C VAL A 267 -14.84 10.41 14.58
N GLN A 268 -14.61 10.47 13.27
CA GLN A 268 -14.43 9.27 12.46
C GLN A 268 -12.97 8.79 12.56
N VAL A 269 -12.77 7.56 13.01
CA VAL A 269 -11.46 6.89 13.03
C VAL A 269 -11.33 6.01 11.78
N LEU A 270 -10.20 6.12 11.10
CA LEU A 270 -9.85 5.34 9.92
C LEU A 270 -8.50 4.65 10.13
N GLN A 271 -8.31 3.47 9.55
CA GLN A 271 -7.02 2.78 9.57
C GLN A 271 -6.15 3.27 8.41
N GLU A 272 -4.93 3.72 8.71
CA GLU A 272 -4.04 4.30 7.69
C GLU A 272 -3.72 3.35 6.54
N ARG A 273 -3.61 2.05 6.83
CA ARG A 273 -3.24 1.00 5.88
C ARG A 273 -4.37 0.66 4.89
N LEU A 274 -5.61 1.00 5.23
CA LEU A 274 -6.81 0.74 4.44
C LEU A 274 -7.47 2.03 3.91
N THR A 275 -6.85 3.19 4.15
CA THR A 275 -7.39 4.49 3.75
C THR A 275 -6.52 5.06 2.64
N PRO A 276 -7.03 5.22 1.40
CA PRO A 276 -6.26 5.75 0.31
C PRO A 276 -6.26 7.28 0.36
N LEU A 277 -5.19 7.90 -0.14
CA LEU A 277 -5.05 9.36 -0.12
C LEU A 277 -6.19 10.06 -0.86
N GLU A 278 -6.69 9.47 -1.95
CA GLU A 278 -7.77 10.05 -2.74
C GLU A 278 -9.14 10.12 -2.05
N ASP A 279 -9.38 9.30 -1.02
CA ASP A 279 -10.64 9.34 -0.26
C ASP A 279 -10.64 10.47 0.78
N VAL A 280 -9.49 11.10 1.01
CA VAL A 280 -9.30 12.12 2.06
C VAL A 280 -8.74 13.41 1.48
N LEU A 281 -7.52 13.40 0.94
CA LEU A 281 -6.78 14.64 0.61
C LEU A 281 -7.57 15.63 -0.27
N PRO A 282 -8.26 15.22 -1.36
CA PRO A 282 -8.97 16.16 -2.24
C PRO A 282 -10.11 16.92 -1.57
N TRP A 283 -10.57 16.46 -0.41
CA TRP A 283 -11.72 17.00 0.31
C TRP A 283 -11.31 17.96 1.45
N HIS A 284 -10.01 18.25 1.60
CA HIS A 284 -9.46 19.04 2.69
C HIS A 284 -8.41 20.01 2.15
N ASP A 285 -8.38 21.24 2.66
CA ASP A 285 -7.34 22.22 2.29
C ASP A 285 -5.93 21.73 2.66
N HIS A 286 -5.84 20.99 3.77
CA HIS A 286 -4.63 20.32 4.23
C HIS A 286 -4.98 19.15 5.16
N VAL A 287 -4.02 18.25 5.33
CA VAL A 287 -4.00 17.22 6.38
C VAL A 287 -2.80 17.45 7.27
N VAL A 288 -2.94 17.15 8.56
CA VAL A 288 -1.87 17.26 9.54
C VAL A 288 -1.33 15.86 9.85
N TYR A 289 -0.02 15.66 9.71
CA TYR A 289 0.70 14.48 10.17
C TYR A 289 1.45 14.80 11.46
N GLN A 290 1.14 14.08 12.52
CA GLN A 290 1.77 14.22 13.84
C GLN A 290 2.67 13.01 14.08
N TYR A 291 3.96 13.23 14.29
CA TYR A 291 4.97 12.20 14.58
C TYR A 291 5.62 12.46 15.93
N ASP A 292 5.85 11.38 16.68
CA ASP A 292 6.31 11.41 18.07
C ASP A 292 5.35 12.18 18.97
N PHE A 293 4.51 11.47 19.74
CA PHE A 293 3.56 12.12 20.64
C PHE A 293 4.22 12.78 21.87
N GLY A 294 5.50 12.50 22.13
CA GLY A 294 6.33 13.20 23.12
C GLY A 294 6.81 14.55 22.58
N ASP A 295 7.60 14.53 21.50
CA ASP A 295 8.18 15.75 20.91
C ASP A 295 7.19 16.57 20.08
N ASN A 296 6.11 15.93 19.62
CA ASN A 296 4.96 16.50 18.93
C ASN A 296 5.31 17.18 17.59
N TRP A 297 6.09 16.49 16.74
CA TRP A 297 6.43 17.00 15.41
C TRP A 297 5.20 17.03 14.51
N THR A 298 4.81 18.23 14.08
CA THR A 298 3.60 18.44 13.28
C THR A 298 3.97 18.85 11.86
N HIS A 299 3.49 18.12 10.87
CA HIS A 299 3.68 18.40 9.46
C HIS A 299 2.34 18.73 8.81
N ARG A 300 2.28 19.84 8.08
CA ARG A 300 1.14 20.24 7.26
C ARG A 300 1.32 19.71 5.84
N ILE A 301 0.34 18.99 5.33
CA ILE A 301 0.37 18.34 4.02
C ILE A 301 -0.72 18.95 3.15
N SER A 302 -0.36 19.51 2.00
CA SER A 302 -1.31 20.15 1.08
C SER A 302 -1.10 19.66 -0.34
N ILE A 303 -2.19 19.49 -1.11
CA ILE A 303 -2.10 19.21 -2.55
C ILE A 303 -1.81 20.53 -3.27
N GLU A 304 -0.66 20.62 -3.95
CA GLU A 304 -0.35 21.73 -4.87
C GLU A 304 -0.95 21.47 -6.26
N LYS A 305 -0.87 20.22 -6.73
CA LYS A 305 -1.32 19.83 -8.07
C LYS A 305 -1.73 18.37 -8.15
N THR A 306 -2.74 18.07 -8.95
CA THR A 306 -3.03 16.70 -9.40
C THR A 306 -2.32 16.43 -10.73
N VAL A 307 -1.63 15.29 -10.82
CA VAL A 307 -0.81 14.88 -11.98
C VAL A 307 -1.16 13.46 -12.45
N ARG A 308 -0.61 13.03 -13.58
CA ARG A 308 -0.63 11.63 -14.03
C ARG A 308 0.76 11.02 -13.89
N LEU A 309 0.81 9.77 -13.44
CA LEU A 309 2.03 9.01 -13.21
C LEU A 309 2.00 7.73 -14.03
N ASN A 310 3.14 7.43 -14.66
CA ASN A 310 3.39 6.17 -15.35
C ASN A 310 4.14 5.14 -14.49
N THR A 311 4.27 5.43 -13.20
CA THR A 311 4.86 4.55 -12.19
C THR A 311 4.00 4.59 -10.93
N PHE A 312 4.01 3.49 -10.18
CA PHE A 312 3.35 3.39 -8.88
C PHE A 312 4.37 3.56 -7.75
N ALA A 313 5.09 4.69 -7.76
CA ALA A 313 6.12 5.02 -6.80
C ALA A 313 6.05 6.51 -6.41
N ALA A 314 6.49 6.83 -5.19
CA ALA A 314 6.67 8.21 -4.78
C ALA A 314 7.97 8.79 -5.36
N ILE A 315 7.97 10.09 -5.66
CA ILE A 315 9.11 10.80 -6.24
C ILE A 315 9.35 12.07 -5.43
N TYR A 316 10.54 12.20 -4.85
CA TYR A 316 11.04 13.43 -4.28
C TYR A 316 11.34 14.45 -5.38
N VAL A 317 10.81 15.66 -5.22
CA VAL A 317 10.93 16.75 -6.20
C VAL A 317 11.91 17.82 -5.71
N ASP A 318 11.69 18.33 -4.50
CA ASP A 318 12.46 19.44 -3.94
C ASP A 318 12.25 19.55 -2.43
N GLY A 319 13.06 20.35 -1.75
CA GLY A 319 12.96 20.54 -0.31
C GLY A 319 13.92 21.57 0.23
N LYS A 320 13.58 22.08 1.41
CA LYS A 320 14.39 23.09 2.11
C LYS A 320 14.47 22.77 3.60
N GLY A 321 15.60 23.13 4.20
CA GLY A 321 15.83 23.00 5.64
C GLY A 321 16.13 21.57 6.10
N GLU A 322 16.96 21.47 7.14
CA GLU A 322 17.21 20.21 7.85
C GLU A 322 16.14 20.04 8.95
N ARG A 323 15.67 18.80 9.14
CA ARG A 323 14.78 18.50 10.28
C ARG A 323 15.54 18.61 11.61
N PRO A 324 14.84 18.83 12.75
CA PRO A 324 15.41 18.66 14.08
C PRO A 324 15.99 17.24 14.30
N PRO A 325 16.99 17.07 15.18
CA PRO A 325 17.43 15.74 15.61
C PRO A 325 16.27 14.94 16.22
N GLU A 326 16.28 13.61 16.07
CA GLU A 326 15.36 12.72 16.80
C GLU A 326 15.55 12.88 18.32
N ASP A 327 14.46 12.72 19.08
CA ASP A 327 14.41 12.81 20.55
C ASP A 327 14.94 14.13 21.16
N VAL A 328 14.94 15.24 20.41
CA VAL A 328 15.54 16.50 20.90
C VAL A 328 14.68 17.21 21.94
N GLY A 329 13.45 16.77 22.20
CA GLY A 329 12.53 17.38 23.15
C GLY A 329 11.61 18.41 22.50
N GLY A 330 11.18 18.14 21.27
CA GLY A 330 10.27 18.99 20.50
C GLY A 330 10.85 20.35 20.16
N ALA A 331 9.99 21.31 19.83
CA ALA A 331 10.40 22.64 19.37
C ALA A 331 11.24 23.43 20.41
N SER A 332 10.95 23.28 21.70
CA SER A 332 11.68 23.94 22.79
C SER A 332 13.07 23.31 22.99
N GLY A 333 13.14 21.98 22.92
CA GLY A 333 14.38 21.22 22.91
C GLY A 333 15.26 21.59 21.73
N TYR A 334 14.70 21.64 20.52
CA TYR A 334 15.42 22.07 19.31
C TYR A 334 15.93 23.51 19.41
N THR A 335 15.15 24.43 19.97
CA THR A 335 15.62 25.81 20.21
C THR A 335 16.85 25.84 21.13
N SER A 336 16.85 25.01 22.18
CA SER A 336 17.96 24.89 23.12
C SER A 336 19.18 24.24 22.47
N PHE A 337 18.97 23.20 21.67
CA PHE A 337 19.98 22.55 20.83
C PHE A 337 20.66 23.57 19.91
N MET A 338 19.90 24.36 19.15
CA MET A 338 20.44 25.35 18.22
C MET A 338 21.29 26.41 18.93
N ARG A 339 20.88 26.88 20.12
CA ARG A 339 21.69 27.81 20.93
C ARG A 339 23.01 27.18 21.37
N ALA A 340 22.98 25.94 21.84
CA ALA A 340 24.19 25.23 22.25
C ALA A 340 25.14 24.96 21.07
N MET A 341 24.61 24.67 19.88
CA MET A 341 25.41 24.39 18.69
C MET A 341 25.99 25.66 18.05
N ALA A 342 25.35 26.82 18.21
CA ALA A 342 25.81 28.10 17.66
C ALA A 342 27.02 28.70 18.41
N ASP A 343 27.21 28.39 19.70
CA ASP A 343 28.34 28.87 20.49
C ASP A 343 29.25 27.72 20.96
N GLN A 344 30.46 27.66 20.41
CA GLN A 344 31.47 26.65 20.77
C GLN A 344 31.89 26.71 22.25
N ARG A 345 31.67 27.85 22.93
CA ARG A 345 31.96 28.04 24.35
C ARG A 345 30.75 27.75 25.24
N HIS A 346 29.59 27.44 24.67
CA HIS A 346 28.41 27.08 25.45
C HIS A 346 28.72 25.85 26.32
N PRO A 347 28.37 25.83 27.62
CA PRO A 347 28.71 24.74 28.51
C PRO A 347 28.26 23.36 28.02
N GLN A 348 27.15 23.32 27.28
CA GLN A 348 26.58 22.09 26.72
C GLN A 348 27.04 21.77 25.30
N HIS A 349 27.83 22.61 24.62
CA HIS A 349 28.16 22.44 23.19
C HIS A 349 28.74 21.06 22.88
N LYS A 350 29.78 20.63 23.62
CA LYS A 350 30.44 19.34 23.39
C LYS A 350 29.50 18.15 23.66
N ALA A 351 28.75 18.20 24.75
CA ALA A 351 27.80 17.15 25.11
C ALA A 351 26.69 17.04 24.07
N MET A 352 26.13 18.16 23.64
CA MET A 352 25.04 18.22 22.67
C MET A 352 25.48 17.75 21.27
N LYS A 353 26.69 18.14 20.85
CA LYS A 353 27.29 17.67 19.60
C LYS A 353 27.50 16.15 19.60
N ALA A 354 27.96 15.58 20.72
CA ALA A 354 28.12 14.14 20.87
C ALA A 354 26.77 13.41 20.89
N TRP A 355 25.78 13.94 21.61
CA TRP A 355 24.43 13.38 21.69
C TRP A 355 23.70 13.37 20.34
N ALA A 356 23.84 14.44 19.55
CA ALA A 356 23.20 14.56 18.24
C ALA A 356 23.82 13.66 17.17
N HIS A 357 25.00 13.08 17.44
CA HIS A 357 25.62 12.14 16.53
C HIS A 357 24.71 10.91 16.34
N GLY A 358 24.31 10.65 15.09
CA GLY A 358 23.36 9.58 14.75
C GLY A 358 21.88 9.93 14.95
N ARG A 359 21.53 11.16 15.38
CA ARG A 359 20.15 11.67 15.46
C ARG A 359 19.81 12.71 14.40
N LEU A 360 20.84 13.31 13.79
CA LEU A 360 20.70 14.25 12.69
C LEU A 360 20.28 13.51 11.42
N ALA A 361 19.56 14.23 10.55
CA ALA A 361 19.27 13.75 9.22
C ALA A 361 20.57 13.51 8.44
N ARG A 362 20.61 12.44 7.66
CA ARG A 362 21.68 12.20 6.69
C ARG A 362 21.58 13.25 5.58
N ARG A 363 22.74 13.59 5.02
CA ARG A 363 22.82 14.42 3.81
C ARG A 363 22.71 13.51 2.59
N LEU A 364 21.49 13.29 2.13
CA LEU A 364 21.18 12.48 0.96
C LEU A 364 20.96 13.39 -0.26
N SER A 365 21.44 12.94 -1.41
CA SER A 365 21.09 13.50 -2.72
C SER A 365 19.63 13.20 -3.09
N PRO A 366 19.00 13.99 -3.98
CA PRO A 366 17.68 13.68 -4.50
C PRO A 366 17.57 12.26 -5.10
N GLU A 367 18.63 11.76 -5.73
CA GLU A 367 18.70 10.42 -6.30
C GLU A 367 18.66 9.35 -5.20
N GLU A 368 19.44 9.50 -4.13
CA GLU A 368 19.42 8.57 -2.98
C GLU A 368 18.07 8.57 -2.25
N ILE A 369 17.41 9.74 -2.16
CA ILE A 369 16.05 9.82 -1.59
C ILE A 369 15.06 9.07 -2.49
N ASN A 370 15.14 9.27 -3.81
CA ASN A 370 14.25 8.60 -4.75
C ASN A 370 14.47 7.08 -4.82
N ASP A 371 15.71 6.62 -4.72
CA ASP A 371 16.04 5.20 -4.63
C ASP A 371 15.40 4.56 -3.39
N ARG A 372 15.52 5.21 -2.23
CA ARG A 372 14.83 4.78 -1.00
C ARG A 372 13.32 4.82 -1.12
N LEU A 373 12.74 5.85 -1.77
CA LEU A 373 11.29 5.91 -1.99
C LEU A 373 10.80 4.77 -2.89
N LEU A 374 11.60 4.33 -3.86
CA LEU A 374 11.24 3.21 -4.74
C LEU A 374 11.18 1.87 -3.98
N HIS A 375 12.10 1.67 -3.02
CA HIS A 375 12.22 0.42 -2.27
C HIS A 375 11.38 0.41 -0.99
N ASP A 376 11.46 1.47 -0.18
CA ASP A 376 10.99 1.46 1.20
C ASP A 376 9.57 2.04 1.36
N ALA A 377 9.06 2.83 0.40
CA ALA A 377 7.77 3.51 0.58
C ALA A 377 6.57 2.54 0.62
N LEU A 378 6.69 1.43 -0.11
CA LEU A 378 5.70 0.36 -0.18
C LEU A 378 6.06 -0.83 0.72
N ASP A 379 7.18 -0.75 1.46
CA ASP A 379 7.61 -1.85 2.31
C ASP A 379 6.62 -2.11 3.42
N ILE A 380 6.46 -3.40 3.70
CA ILE A 380 5.66 -3.91 4.81
C ILE A 380 6.46 -3.58 6.07
N VAL A 381 6.26 -2.39 6.63
CA VAL A 381 6.82 -2.06 7.95
C VAL A 381 6.16 -3.01 8.93
N VAL A 382 6.85 -4.10 9.27
CA VAL A 382 6.52 -4.91 10.43
C VAL A 382 7.04 -4.09 11.59
N TYR A 383 6.16 -3.36 12.27
CA TYR A 383 6.49 -2.87 13.61
C TYR A 383 6.86 -4.12 14.40
N SER A 384 8.14 -4.31 14.69
CA SER A 384 8.53 -5.42 15.57
C SER A 384 7.89 -5.10 16.91
N ALA A 385 7.08 -6.03 17.42
CA ALA A 385 6.44 -5.91 18.72
C ALA A 385 7.45 -5.92 19.89
N ASP A 386 8.74 -5.82 19.60
CA ASP A 386 9.86 -5.84 20.55
C ASP A 386 10.16 -4.46 21.16
N TRP A 387 9.31 -3.46 20.93
CA TRP A 387 9.45 -2.09 21.48
C TRP A 387 8.28 -1.65 22.38
N ILE A 388 7.74 -2.57 23.19
CA ILE A 388 6.90 -2.24 24.36
C ILE A 388 7.49 -2.87 25.61
#